data_AF-A0A524FYJ7-F1
#
_entry.id   AF-A0A524FYJ7-F1
#
_cell.length_a   1.000
_cell.length_b   1.000
_cell.length_c   1.000
_cell.angle_alpha   90.00
_cell.angle_beta   90.00
_cell.angle_gamma   90.00
#
_symmetry.space_group_name_H-M   'P 1'
#
loop_
_entity.id
_entity.type
_entity.pdbx_description
1 polymer ?
#
loop_
_entity_poly.entity_id
_entity_poly.type
_entity_poly.pdbx_seq_one_letter_code
_entity_poly.pdbx_strand_id
1 'polypeptide(L)'
;MKITIPKENVDYEAEILEYIKKKTDGVTITDIAEDTDFSRNTVSKYVSILGLKKKIFSRKVGAYKLYFNAEEISFPKLFTIAYYKGLLSGLKRNFPDSEEIFKEIGRNCYEYIDFSLGPMISKELKGLKVNRLIKIYYEVFGRFYPSYEVAQPLIDISVQNLDENNTRTILKFSNSEFLQTTDDFLLHAYIIAGLIEELWVKEVGRKIKCNVGKVHISEKKEESFYELYLDVDKRKF
;
A
#
# COMPACT_ATOMS: atom_id res chain seq x y z
N MET A 1 -24.22 -32.73 -29.41
CA MET A 1 -24.08 -31.59 -30.34
C MET A 1 -24.42 -30.33 -29.55
N LYS A 2 -23.43 -29.57 -29.06
CA LYS A 2 -23.70 -28.33 -28.34
C LYS A 2 -24.11 -27.27 -29.36
N ILE A 3 -25.33 -26.76 -29.22
CA ILE A 3 -25.88 -25.72 -30.09
C ILE A 3 -25.27 -24.40 -29.63
N THR A 4 -24.41 -23.79 -30.45
CA THR A 4 -23.86 -22.46 -30.19
C THR A 4 -24.93 -21.44 -30.60
N ILE A 5 -25.59 -20.85 -29.61
CA ILE A 5 -26.53 -19.73 -29.85
C ILE A 5 -25.66 -18.49 -30.13
N PRO A 6 -25.86 -17.77 -31.25
CA PRO A 6 -25.17 -16.51 -31.48
C PRO A 6 -25.62 -15.51 -30.41
N LYS A 7 -24.72 -15.14 -29.50
CA LYS A 7 -24.95 -13.99 -28.62
C LYS A 7 -24.92 -12.73 -29.50
N GLU A 8 -26.06 -12.11 -29.74
CA GLU A 8 -26.12 -10.79 -30.36
C GLU A 8 -25.44 -9.76 -29.43
N ASN A 9 -24.56 -8.92 -29.98
CA ASN A 9 -23.79 -7.87 -29.30
C ASN A 9 -22.74 -8.33 -28.24
N VAL A 10 -21.93 -9.34 -28.55
CA VAL A 10 -20.71 -9.61 -27.75
C VAL A 10 -19.59 -8.66 -28.12
N ASP A 11 -19.15 -7.84 -27.15
CA ASP A 11 -17.88 -7.11 -27.25
C ASP A 11 -16.73 -8.06 -26.88
N TYR A 12 -16.26 -8.80 -27.87
CA TYR A 12 -15.16 -9.75 -27.71
C TYR A 12 -13.88 -9.10 -27.19
N GLU A 13 -13.62 -7.84 -27.54
CA GLU A 13 -12.41 -7.15 -27.08
C GLU A 13 -12.49 -6.89 -25.58
N ALA A 14 -13.62 -6.37 -25.11
CA ALA A 14 -13.85 -6.09 -23.69
C ALA A 14 -13.87 -7.37 -22.85
N GLU A 15 -14.58 -8.41 -23.27
CA GLU A 15 -14.69 -9.67 -22.52
C GLU A 15 -13.34 -10.40 -22.42
N ILE A 16 -12.55 -10.44 -23.50
CA ILE A 16 -11.21 -11.04 -23.48
C ILE A 16 -10.25 -10.23 -22.60
N LEU A 17 -10.28 -8.90 -22.69
CA LEU A 17 -9.44 -8.05 -21.85
C LEU A 17 -9.77 -8.22 -20.37
N GLU A 18 -11.06 -8.24 -20.02
CA GLU A 18 -11.53 -8.44 -18.65
C GLU A 18 -11.13 -9.82 -18.10
N TYR A 19 -11.18 -10.86 -18.93
CA TYR A 19 -10.68 -12.18 -18.57
C TYR A 19 -9.16 -12.15 -18.27
N ILE A 20 -8.36 -11.56 -19.16
CA ILE A 20 -6.90 -11.44 -18.98
C ILE A 20 -6.56 -10.62 -17.72
N LYS A 21 -7.32 -9.55 -17.42
CA LYS A 21 -7.13 -8.71 -16.22
C LYS A 21 -7.27 -9.50 -14.91
N LYS A 22 -8.12 -10.52 -14.88
CA LYS A 22 -8.36 -11.36 -13.69
C LYS A 22 -7.27 -12.42 -13.45
N LYS A 23 -6.30 -12.58 -14.36
CA LYS A 23 -5.30 -13.65 -14.35
C LYS A 23 -3.88 -13.07 -14.35
N THR A 24 -3.31 -12.89 -13.17
CA THR A 24 -2.03 -12.19 -12.97
C THR A 24 -0.79 -12.99 -13.41
N ASP A 25 -0.93 -14.31 -13.52
CA ASP A 25 0.07 -15.28 -13.97
C ASP A 25 0.17 -15.42 -15.50
N GLY A 26 -0.75 -14.78 -16.22
CA GLY A 26 -0.82 -14.79 -17.67
C GLY A 26 -1.54 -16.02 -18.22
N VAL A 27 -2.17 -15.86 -19.37
CA VAL A 27 -3.05 -16.88 -19.96
C VAL A 27 -2.68 -17.19 -21.41
N THR A 28 -2.97 -18.40 -21.86
CA THR A 28 -2.85 -18.77 -23.27
C THR A 28 -4.14 -18.49 -24.04
N ILE A 29 -4.08 -18.50 -25.38
CA ILE A 29 -5.28 -18.45 -26.24
C ILE A 29 -6.24 -19.62 -25.92
N THR A 30 -5.70 -20.77 -25.51
CA THR A 30 -6.51 -21.94 -25.15
C THR A 30 -7.31 -21.67 -23.89
N ASP A 31 -6.66 -21.17 -22.83
CA ASP A 31 -7.33 -20.87 -21.55
C ASP A 31 -8.46 -19.85 -21.74
N ILE A 32 -8.19 -18.78 -22.50
CA ILE A 32 -9.20 -17.76 -22.82
C ILE A 32 -10.36 -18.40 -23.60
N ALA A 33 -10.08 -19.20 -24.63
CA ALA A 33 -11.12 -19.81 -25.46
C ALA A 33 -12.02 -20.77 -24.68
N GLU A 34 -11.43 -21.53 -23.75
CA GLU A 34 -12.17 -22.50 -22.91
C GLU A 34 -13.03 -21.78 -21.87
N ASP A 35 -12.53 -20.73 -21.21
CA ASP A 35 -13.26 -20.05 -20.14
C ASP A 35 -14.27 -18.99 -20.64
N THR A 36 -14.13 -18.50 -21.87
CA THR A 36 -15.06 -17.51 -22.48
C THR A 36 -16.07 -18.14 -23.44
N ASP A 37 -15.97 -19.45 -23.70
CA ASP A 37 -16.70 -20.17 -24.76
C ASP A 37 -16.48 -19.58 -26.18
N PHE A 38 -15.43 -18.76 -26.38
CA PHE A 38 -15.09 -18.19 -27.68
C PHE A 38 -14.22 -19.13 -28.52
N SER A 39 -14.33 -19.04 -29.85
CA SER A 39 -13.44 -19.79 -30.72
C SER A 39 -11.98 -19.33 -30.57
N ARG A 40 -11.02 -20.25 -30.64
CA ARG A 40 -9.58 -19.92 -30.62
C ARG A 40 -9.20 -18.90 -31.70
N ASN A 41 -9.87 -18.91 -32.85
CA ASN A 41 -9.64 -17.94 -33.94
C ASN A 41 -10.12 -16.54 -33.54
N THR A 42 -11.30 -16.44 -32.93
CA THR A 42 -11.83 -15.19 -32.37
C THR A 42 -10.87 -14.65 -31.32
N VAL A 43 -10.48 -15.48 -30.35
CA VAL A 43 -9.53 -15.10 -29.30
C VAL A 43 -8.22 -14.62 -29.91
N SER A 44 -7.62 -15.37 -30.83
CA SER A 44 -6.34 -15.00 -31.48
C SER A 44 -6.41 -13.63 -32.18
N LYS A 45 -7.51 -13.35 -32.89
CA LYS A 45 -7.76 -12.06 -33.54
C LYS A 45 -7.80 -10.91 -32.52
N TYR A 46 -8.61 -11.04 -31.48
CA TYR A 46 -8.81 -9.96 -30.51
C TYR A 46 -7.64 -9.78 -29.55
N VAL A 47 -6.93 -10.85 -29.19
CA VAL A 47 -5.64 -10.79 -28.49
C VAL A 47 -4.61 -10.01 -29.34
N SER A 48 -4.57 -10.24 -30.65
CA SER A 48 -3.68 -9.48 -31.54
C SER A 48 -4.04 -7.98 -31.57
N ILE A 49 -5.34 -7.66 -31.63
CA ILE A 49 -5.83 -6.26 -31.56
C ILE A 49 -5.45 -5.61 -30.22
N LEU A 50 -5.68 -6.30 -29.10
CA LEU A 50 -5.33 -5.81 -27.76
C LEU A 50 -3.82 -5.59 -27.60
N GLY A 51 -3.01 -6.46 -28.20
CA GLY A 51 -1.55 -6.31 -28.23
C GLY A 51 -1.12 -5.06 -29.02
N LEU A 52 -1.74 -4.82 -30.18
CA LEU A 52 -1.50 -3.59 -30.97
C LEU A 52 -1.94 -2.33 -30.22
N LYS A 53 -3.03 -2.41 -29.46
CA LYS A 53 -3.52 -1.33 -28.58
C LYS A 53 -2.70 -1.16 -27.30
N LYS A 54 -1.65 -1.97 -27.09
CA LYS A 54 -0.82 -1.99 -25.87
C LYS A 54 -1.63 -2.22 -24.58
N LYS A 55 -2.79 -2.88 -24.69
CA LYS A 55 -3.63 -3.26 -23.55
C LYS A 55 -3.15 -4.57 -22.91
N ILE A 56 -2.46 -5.39 -23.68
CA ILE A 56 -1.82 -6.62 -23.21
C ILE A 56 -0.40 -6.73 -23.79
N PHE A 57 0.45 -7.51 -23.14
CA PHE A 57 1.73 -7.95 -23.68
C PHE A 57 1.82 -9.47 -23.64
N SER A 58 2.77 -10.04 -24.39
CA SER A 58 2.97 -11.49 -24.40
C SER A 58 4.40 -11.88 -24.04
N ARG A 59 4.57 -13.01 -23.34
CA ARG A 59 5.88 -13.63 -23.08
C ARG A 59 5.85 -15.10 -23.48
N LYS A 60 6.97 -15.60 -24.01
CA LYS A 60 7.16 -17.03 -24.27
C LYS A 60 7.68 -17.70 -23.00
N VAL A 61 6.96 -18.70 -22.50
CA VAL A 61 7.34 -19.50 -21.33
C VAL A 61 7.32 -20.97 -21.76
N GLY A 62 8.50 -21.55 -21.95
CA GLY A 62 8.64 -22.87 -22.54
C GLY A 62 8.03 -22.95 -23.94
N ALA A 63 7.11 -23.90 -24.13
CA ALA A 63 6.37 -24.10 -25.38
C ALA A 63 5.20 -23.11 -25.56
N TYR A 64 4.79 -22.41 -24.49
CA TYR A 64 3.58 -21.60 -24.48
C TYR A 64 3.87 -20.11 -24.67
N LYS A 65 2.89 -19.41 -25.23
CA LYS A 65 2.86 -17.95 -25.29
C LYS A 65 1.76 -17.47 -24.36
N LEU A 66 2.16 -16.84 -23.26
CA LEU A 66 1.26 -16.27 -22.26
C LEU A 66 1.01 -14.80 -22.56
N TYR A 67 -0.21 -14.36 -22.34
CA TYR A 67 -0.68 -12.99 -22.51
C TYR A 67 -1.05 -12.42 -21.14
N PHE A 68 -0.61 -11.19 -20.90
CA PHE A 68 -0.69 -10.49 -19.62
C PHE A 68 -1.33 -9.12 -19.84
N ASN A 69 -2.07 -8.63 -18.85
CA ASN A 69 -2.54 -7.25 -18.84
C ASN A 69 -1.35 -6.28 -18.83
N ALA A 70 -1.38 -5.27 -19.70
CA ALA A 70 -0.34 -4.23 -19.78
C ALA A 70 -0.71 -2.97 -19.01
N GLU A 71 -2.00 -2.75 -18.73
CA GLU A 71 -2.48 -1.53 -18.07
C GLU A 71 -2.21 -1.55 -16.56
N GLU A 72 -2.23 -2.73 -15.96
CA GLU A 72 -1.98 -2.94 -14.54
C GLU A 72 -1.26 -4.27 -14.39
N ILE A 73 0.07 -4.22 -14.25
CA ILE A 73 0.78 -5.32 -13.62
C ILE A 73 0.45 -5.21 -12.14
N SER A 74 -0.67 -5.82 -11.76
CA SER A 74 -1.02 -6.04 -10.36
C SER A 74 0.09 -6.92 -9.76
N PHE A 75 1.02 -6.29 -9.04
CA PHE A 75 1.98 -7.01 -8.22
C PHE A 75 1.17 -7.68 -7.11
N PRO A 76 1.11 -9.03 -7.02
CA PRO A 76 0.26 -9.68 -6.06
C PRO A 76 0.59 -9.17 -4.66
N LYS A 77 -0.40 -8.64 -3.93
CA LYS A 77 -0.23 -8.04 -2.60
C LYS A 77 0.59 -8.93 -1.66
N LEU A 78 0.29 -10.24 -1.66
CA LEU A 78 1.01 -11.23 -0.86
C LEU A 78 2.50 -11.30 -1.22
N PHE A 79 2.84 -11.23 -2.51
CA PHE A 79 4.22 -11.22 -2.96
C PHE A 79 4.93 -9.92 -2.55
N THR A 80 4.28 -8.76 -2.71
CA THR A 80 4.84 -7.46 -2.28
C THR A 80 5.14 -7.45 -0.79
N ILE A 81 4.20 -7.91 0.04
CA ILE A 81 4.38 -8.00 1.49
C ILE A 81 5.51 -8.98 1.84
N ALA A 82 5.55 -10.15 1.21
CA ALA A 82 6.59 -11.15 1.47
C ALA A 82 7.99 -10.63 1.07
N TYR A 83 8.11 -9.98 -0.10
CA TYR A 83 9.34 -9.37 -0.56
C TYR A 83 9.82 -8.28 0.42
N TYR A 84 8.91 -7.39 0.81
CA TYR A 84 9.24 -6.31 1.75
C TYR A 84 9.61 -6.85 3.15
N LYS A 85 8.90 -7.86 3.67
CA LYS A 85 9.28 -8.57 4.91
C LYS A 85 10.68 -9.18 4.82
N GLY A 86 11.00 -9.84 3.71
CA GLY A 86 12.33 -10.41 3.46
C GLY A 86 13.43 -9.33 3.48
N LEU A 87 13.17 -8.19 2.83
CA LEU A 87 14.06 -7.04 2.85
C LEU A 87 14.26 -6.51 4.29
N LEU A 88 13.19 -6.29 5.04
CA LEU A 88 13.26 -5.79 6.42
C LEU A 88 14.02 -6.74 7.35
N SER A 89 13.74 -8.05 7.30
CA SER A 89 14.46 -9.03 8.12
C SER A 89 15.94 -9.09 7.73
N GLY A 90 16.26 -9.04 6.44
CA GLY A 90 17.64 -8.96 5.97
C GLY A 90 18.36 -7.71 6.46
N LEU A 91 17.71 -6.55 6.40
CA LEU A 91 18.24 -5.27 6.89
C LEU A 91 18.46 -5.31 8.40
N LYS A 92 17.50 -5.80 9.18
CA LYS A 92 17.61 -5.91 10.64
C LYS A 92 18.79 -6.78 11.06
N ARG A 93 19.02 -7.90 10.38
CA ARG A 93 20.15 -8.80 10.68
C ARG A 93 21.51 -8.15 10.44
N ASN A 94 21.62 -7.28 9.44
CA ASN A 94 22.87 -6.62 9.07
C ASN A 94 23.07 -5.26 9.77
N PHE A 95 21.97 -4.63 10.20
CA PHE A 95 21.94 -3.28 10.79
C PHE A 95 20.98 -3.22 12.00
N PRO A 96 21.23 -3.99 13.07
CA PRO A 96 20.26 -4.16 14.18
C PRO A 96 20.00 -2.87 14.96
N ASP A 97 21.00 -2.01 15.15
CA ASP A 97 20.93 -0.80 15.98
C ASP A 97 20.87 0.49 15.15
N SER A 98 20.25 0.42 13.97
CA SER A 98 20.24 1.50 12.97
C SER A 98 18.90 2.23 12.88
N GLU A 99 18.15 2.30 13.97
CA GLU A 99 16.81 2.89 14.08
C GLU A 99 16.67 4.27 13.39
N GLU A 100 17.58 5.20 13.71
CA GLU A 100 17.55 6.55 13.11
C GLU A 100 17.90 6.55 11.62
N ILE A 101 18.68 5.58 11.13
CA ILE A 101 18.91 5.40 9.68
C ILE A 101 17.59 4.98 9.00
N PHE A 102 16.81 4.09 9.62
CA PHE A 102 15.52 3.68 9.07
C PHE A 102 14.47 4.79 9.13
N LYS A 103 14.50 5.64 10.16
CA LYS A 103 13.73 6.88 10.15
C LYS A 103 14.16 7.82 9.02
N GLU A 104 15.47 7.96 8.79
CA GLU A 104 15.98 8.77 7.68
C GLU A 104 15.52 8.24 6.31
N ILE A 105 15.53 6.92 6.12
CA ILE A 105 14.93 6.28 4.93
C ILE A 105 13.45 6.69 4.81
N GLY A 106 12.68 6.61 5.90
CA GLY A 106 11.28 7.03 5.93
C GLY A 106 11.06 8.50 5.53
N ARG A 107 11.90 9.41 6.02
CA ARG A 107 11.87 10.83 5.63
C ARG A 107 12.13 11.00 4.13
N ASN A 108 13.15 10.32 3.61
CA ASN A 108 13.50 10.38 2.18
C ASN A 108 12.44 9.72 1.29
N CYS A 109 11.73 8.70 1.76
CA CYS A 109 10.62 8.09 1.03
C CYS A 109 9.49 9.09 0.71
N TYR A 110 9.30 10.11 1.54
CA TYR A 110 8.27 11.14 1.31
C TYR A 110 8.41 11.81 -0.07
N GLU A 111 9.64 11.99 -0.57
CA GLU A 111 9.89 12.62 -1.88
C GLU A 111 9.38 11.80 -3.08
N TYR A 112 9.15 10.50 -2.86
CA TYR A 112 8.74 9.54 -3.90
C TYR A 112 7.28 9.10 -3.74
N ILE A 113 6.64 9.42 -2.61
CA ILE A 113 5.26 9.05 -2.34
C ILE A 113 4.37 10.27 -2.62
N ASP A 114 3.42 10.11 -3.55
CA ASP A 114 2.42 11.12 -3.79
C ASP A 114 1.35 11.08 -2.69
N PHE A 115 1.57 11.87 -1.64
CA PHE A 115 0.58 12.14 -0.58
C PHE A 115 -0.48 13.16 -1.01
N SER A 116 -0.85 13.26 -2.29
CA SER A 116 -1.87 14.20 -2.75
C SER A 116 -3.16 14.05 -1.94
N LEU A 117 -3.34 14.97 -1.00
CA LEU A 117 -4.50 15.00 -0.14
C LEU A 117 -5.64 15.55 -0.99
N GLY A 118 -6.75 14.82 -1.05
CA GLY A 118 -7.96 15.30 -1.71
C GLY A 118 -8.33 16.71 -1.22
N PRO A 119 -8.96 17.55 -2.08
CA PRO A 119 -9.19 18.97 -1.80
C PRO A 119 -9.95 19.22 -0.49
N MET A 120 -10.81 18.29 -0.07
CA MET A 120 -11.52 18.34 1.21
C MET A 120 -10.56 18.22 2.41
N ILE A 121 -9.65 17.24 2.39
CA ILE A 121 -8.68 17.01 3.47
C ILE A 121 -7.64 18.13 3.49
N SER A 122 -7.16 18.56 2.32
CA SER A 122 -6.28 19.73 2.22
C SER A 122 -6.91 20.98 2.86
N LYS A 123 -8.22 21.18 2.67
CA LYS A 123 -8.97 22.31 3.28
C LYS A 123 -9.06 22.17 4.80
N GLU A 124 -9.37 20.99 5.32
CA GLU A 124 -9.41 20.72 6.77
C GLU A 124 -8.03 20.94 7.40
N LEU A 125 -6.97 20.37 6.84
CA LEU A 125 -5.61 20.52 7.34
C LEU A 125 -5.09 21.96 7.25
N LYS A 126 -5.42 22.70 6.18
CA LYS A 126 -5.10 24.14 6.08
C LYS A 126 -5.84 24.96 7.14
N GLY A 127 -7.07 24.59 7.48
CA GLY A 127 -7.81 25.20 8.60
C GLY A 127 -7.14 24.96 9.96
N LEU A 128 -6.49 23.80 10.14
CA LEU A 128 -5.71 23.48 11.33
C LEU A 128 -4.40 24.25 11.45
N LYS A 129 -3.83 24.80 10.36
CA LYS A 129 -2.65 25.68 10.45
C LYS A 129 -2.90 26.92 11.31
N VAL A 130 -4.17 27.35 11.39
CA VAL A 130 -4.60 28.57 12.11
C VAL A 130 -4.97 28.26 13.58
N ASN A 131 -5.32 27.00 13.89
CA ASN A 131 -5.80 26.60 15.21
C ASN A 131 -4.83 25.62 15.90
N ARG A 132 -4.51 25.84 17.17
CA ARG A 132 -3.55 25.03 17.97
C ARG A 132 -3.98 23.57 18.24
N LEU A 133 -5.02 23.07 17.58
CA LEU A 133 -5.62 21.76 17.86
C LEU A 133 -4.88 20.62 17.15
N ILE A 134 -3.63 20.42 17.56
CA ILE A 134 -2.74 19.31 17.14
C ILE A 134 -3.46 17.94 17.18
N LYS A 135 -4.36 17.76 18.15
CA LYS A 135 -5.22 16.58 18.28
C LYS A 135 -6.02 16.24 17.01
N ILE A 136 -6.66 17.24 16.38
CA ILE A 136 -7.52 17.03 15.21
C ILE A 136 -6.67 16.53 14.04
N TYR A 137 -5.45 17.03 13.89
CA TYR A 137 -4.56 16.54 12.84
C TYR A 137 -4.24 15.06 13.04
N TYR A 138 -3.88 14.64 14.26
CA TYR A 138 -3.58 13.22 14.52
C TYR A 138 -4.79 12.32 14.31
N GLU A 139 -5.99 12.77 14.68
CA GLU A 139 -7.24 12.04 14.40
C GLU A 139 -7.53 11.91 12.90
N VAL A 140 -7.31 12.99 12.13
CA VAL A 140 -7.43 12.95 10.66
C VAL A 140 -6.38 12.01 10.07
N PHE A 141 -5.12 12.11 10.52
CA PHE A 141 -4.03 11.25 10.07
C PHE A 141 -4.33 9.77 10.34
N GLY A 142 -4.75 9.40 11.56
CA GLY A 142 -5.06 8.01 11.91
C GLY A 142 -6.18 7.40 11.05
N ARG A 143 -7.15 8.22 10.62
CA ARG A 143 -8.22 7.79 9.70
C ARG A 143 -7.77 7.68 8.26
N PHE A 144 -6.81 8.48 7.86
CA PHE A 144 -6.43 8.66 6.47
C PHE A 144 -5.22 7.83 6.06
N TYR A 145 -4.25 7.64 6.96
CA TYR A 145 -3.04 6.84 6.70
C TYR A 145 -3.34 5.44 6.14
N PRO A 146 -4.34 4.68 6.63
CA PRO A 146 -4.65 3.37 6.06
C PRO A 146 -5.00 3.40 4.56
N SER A 147 -5.44 4.54 4.02
CA SER A 147 -5.72 4.69 2.59
C SER A 147 -4.47 4.80 1.70
N TYR A 148 -3.32 5.13 2.28
CA TYR A 148 -2.01 5.16 1.59
C TYR A 148 -1.22 3.87 1.77
N GLU A 149 -1.53 3.11 2.82
CA GLU A 149 -0.85 1.85 3.13
C GLU A 149 -1.50 0.70 2.35
N VAL A 150 -1.22 0.64 1.04
CA VAL A 150 -1.75 -0.38 0.12
C VAL A 150 -1.42 -1.81 0.60
N ALA A 151 -0.33 -1.98 1.35
CA ALA A 151 0.05 -3.28 1.89
C ALA A 151 -0.84 -3.71 3.08
N GLN A 152 -1.44 -2.78 3.82
CA GLN A 152 -2.18 -3.07 5.06
C GLN A 152 -3.51 -2.31 5.17
N PRO A 153 -4.48 -2.55 4.29
CA PRO A 153 -5.77 -1.85 4.31
C PRO A 153 -6.61 -2.11 5.56
N LEU A 154 -6.25 -3.10 6.38
CA LEU A 154 -6.92 -3.44 7.64
C LEU A 154 -6.13 -2.97 8.88
N ILE A 155 -5.08 -2.17 8.69
CA ILE A 155 -4.33 -1.62 9.81
C ILE A 155 -5.21 -0.67 10.61
N ASP A 156 -5.23 -0.86 11.92
CA ASP A 156 -6.00 -0.02 12.83
C ASP A 156 -5.07 0.97 13.51
N ILE A 157 -5.44 2.25 13.49
CA ILE A 157 -4.68 3.32 14.16
C ILE A 157 -5.59 4.02 15.15
N SER A 158 -5.24 3.90 16.43
CA SER A 158 -5.92 4.63 17.51
C SER A 158 -5.03 5.76 18.02
N VAL A 159 -5.66 6.91 18.28
CA VAL A 159 -4.99 8.12 18.78
C VAL A 159 -5.26 8.25 20.27
N GLN A 160 -4.19 8.37 21.07
CA GLN A 160 -4.28 8.59 22.52
C GLN A 160 -3.49 9.85 22.88
N ASN A 161 -4.15 10.82 23.51
CA ASN A 161 -3.46 12.02 23.99
C ASN A 161 -2.79 11.73 25.33
N LEU A 162 -1.53 12.17 25.48
CA LEU A 162 -0.76 11.92 26.69
C LEU A 162 -0.70 13.12 27.65
N ASP A 163 -0.85 14.34 27.16
CA ASP A 163 -0.72 15.53 28.02
C ASP A 163 -1.83 16.55 27.83
N GLU A 164 -2.18 17.23 28.92
CA GLU A 164 -3.17 18.32 28.95
C GLU A 164 -2.80 19.48 28.01
N ASN A 165 -1.50 19.58 27.69
CA ASN A 165 -0.92 20.61 26.83
C ASN A 165 -0.93 20.25 25.33
N ASN A 166 -1.42 19.06 24.95
CA ASN A 166 -1.42 18.55 23.57
C ASN A 166 -0.05 18.63 22.88
N THR A 167 1.03 18.44 23.64
CA THR A 167 2.39 18.43 23.10
C THR A 167 2.91 17.03 22.84
N ARG A 168 2.20 16.01 23.34
CA ARG A 168 2.49 14.61 23.08
C ARG A 168 1.24 13.80 22.75
N THR A 169 1.33 13.02 21.67
CA THR A 169 0.29 12.07 21.25
C THR A 169 0.91 10.70 20.99
N ILE A 170 0.17 9.64 21.30
CA ILE A 170 0.48 8.27 20.90
C ILE A 170 -0.41 7.90 19.72
N LEU A 171 0.19 7.37 18.67
CA LEU A 171 -0.50 6.60 17.64
C LEU A 171 -0.24 5.12 17.91
N LYS A 172 -1.28 4.36 18.24
CA LYS A 172 -1.17 2.91 18.44
C LYS A 172 -1.64 2.20 17.18
N PHE A 173 -0.73 1.47 16.55
CA PHE A 173 -0.94 0.67 15.36
C PHE A 173 -1.19 -0.79 15.77
N SER A 174 -2.32 -1.34 15.35
CA SER A 174 -2.70 -2.74 15.56
C SER A 174 -3.11 -3.40 14.25
N ASN A 175 -3.21 -4.74 14.27
CA ASN A 175 -3.55 -5.54 13.10
C ASN A 175 -2.56 -5.40 11.92
N SER A 176 -1.30 -5.05 12.22
CA SER A 176 -0.27 -4.87 11.20
C SER A 176 0.24 -6.22 10.68
N GLU A 177 0.41 -6.33 9.36
CA GLU A 177 1.07 -7.50 8.75
C GLU A 177 2.53 -7.65 9.21
N PHE A 178 3.15 -6.60 9.76
CA PHE A 178 4.54 -6.62 10.25
C PHE A 178 4.66 -6.96 11.74
N LEU A 179 3.55 -7.29 12.41
CA LEU A 179 3.50 -7.69 13.82
C LEU A 179 2.98 -9.13 13.98
N GLN A 180 3.64 -10.08 13.33
CA GLN A 180 3.31 -11.51 13.47
C GLN A 180 4.49 -12.26 14.04
N THR A 181 4.30 -12.80 15.26
CA THR A 181 5.14 -13.80 15.95
C THR A 181 6.62 -13.48 16.17
N THR A 182 7.13 -12.40 15.58
CA THR A 182 8.53 -11.98 15.59
C THR A 182 8.61 -10.46 15.52
N ASP A 183 9.73 -9.91 15.97
CA ASP A 183 10.06 -8.48 15.84
C ASP A 183 10.93 -8.20 14.60
N ASP A 184 11.15 -9.20 13.73
CA ASP A 184 12.01 -9.15 12.55
C ASP A 184 11.66 -8.01 11.59
N PHE A 185 10.39 -7.58 11.59
CA PHE A 185 9.86 -6.56 10.70
C PHE A 185 9.65 -5.21 11.39
N LEU A 186 10.09 -5.06 12.65
CA LEU A 186 9.89 -3.84 13.44
C LEU A 186 10.54 -2.61 12.80
N LEU A 187 11.55 -2.78 11.94
CA LEU A 187 12.13 -1.71 11.14
C LEU A 187 11.10 -0.92 10.32
N HIS A 188 9.99 -1.55 9.92
CA HIS A 188 8.88 -0.83 9.29
C HIS A 188 8.35 0.31 10.18
N ALA A 189 8.21 0.09 11.49
CA ALA A 189 7.69 1.11 12.40
C ALA A 189 8.60 2.35 12.44
N TYR A 190 9.92 2.18 12.33
CA TYR A 190 10.88 3.30 12.24
C TYR A 190 10.79 4.03 10.90
N ILE A 191 10.62 3.31 9.79
CA ILE A 191 10.37 3.92 8.47
C ILE A 191 9.08 4.77 8.53
N ILE A 192 8.00 4.23 9.09
CA ILE A 192 6.74 4.97 9.26
C ILE A 192 6.91 6.17 10.19
N ALA A 193 7.70 6.04 11.27
CA ALA A 193 7.99 7.16 12.15
C ALA A 193 8.67 8.32 11.41
N GLY A 194 9.68 8.04 10.57
CA GLY A 194 10.35 9.04 9.75
C GLY A 194 9.44 9.67 8.69
N LEU A 195 8.63 8.84 8.03
CA LEU A 195 7.64 9.30 7.06
C LEU A 195 6.63 10.28 7.68
N ILE A 196 6.16 9.98 8.89
CA ILE A 196 5.26 10.85 9.67
C ILE A 196 5.94 12.18 10.04
N GLU A 197 7.20 12.16 10.45
CA GLU A 197 7.96 13.39 10.74
C GLU A 197 8.01 14.32 9.52
N GLU A 198 8.35 13.78 8.34
CA GLU A 198 8.48 14.59 7.12
C GLU A 198 7.12 15.08 6.62
N LEU A 199 6.10 14.20 6.61
CA LEU A 199 4.72 14.58 6.29
C LEU A 199 4.25 15.74 7.16
N TRP A 200 4.52 15.70 8.47
CA TRP A 200 4.12 16.76 9.38
C TRP A 200 4.82 18.08 9.08
N VAL A 201 6.13 18.04 8.79
CA VAL A 201 6.89 19.24 8.43
C VAL A 201 6.32 19.89 7.16
N LYS A 202 5.99 19.09 6.14
CA LYS A 202 5.52 19.58 4.84
C LYS A 202 4.08 20.07 4.89
N GLU A 203 3.20 19.30 5.52
CA GLU A 203 1.77 19.60 5.56
C GLU A 203 1.41 20.60 6.64
N VAL A 204 2.02 20.52 7.84
CA VAL A 204 1.69 21.38 8.99
C VAL A 204 2.66 22.55 9.14
N GLY A 205 3.89 22.42 8.65
CA GLY A 205 4.93 23.44 8.82
C GLY A 205 5.55 23.43 10.22
N ARG A 206 5.44 22.32 10.95
CA ARG A 206 6.02 22.17 12.30
C ARG A 206 6.95 20.96 12.34
N LYS A 207 7.97 21.02 13.19
CA LYS A 207 8.79 19.82 13.45
C LYS A 207 8.16 19.03 14.59
N ILE A 208 8.10 17.73 14.40
CA ILE A 208 7.78 16.76 15.44
C ILE A 208 8.93 15.76 15.53
N LYS A 209 9.05 15.12 16.68
CA LYS A 209 9.87 13.93 16.85
C LYS A 209 8.93 12.74 17.00
N CYS A 210 9.07 11.74 16.13
CA CYS A 210 8.31 10.51 16.17
C CYS A 210 9.23 9.36 16.58
N ASN A 211 8.93 8.69 17.69
CA ASN A 211 9.74 7.57 18.18
C ASN A 211 8.89 6.31 18.29
N VAL A 212 9.47 5.16 17.97
CA VAL A 212 8.83 3.88 18.27
C VAL A 212 8.85 3.69 19.79
N GLY A 213 7.67 3.47 20.36
CA GLY A 213 7.43 3.32 21.77
C GLY A 213 7.25 1.86 22.16
N LYS A 214 6.18 1.58 22.92
CA LYS A 214 5.86 0.21 23.32
C LYS A 214 5.57 -0.67 22.10
N VAL A 215 6.15 -1.86 22.11
CA VAL A 215 5.88 -2.93 21.15
C VAL A 215 5.37 -4.13 21.91
N HIS A 216 4.28 -4.73 21.42
CA HIS A 216 3.73 -5.96 21.94
C HIS A 216 3.44 -6.89 20.76
N ILE A 217 4.11 -8.04 20.75
CA ILE A 217 3.92 -9.09 19.74
C ILE A 217 3.36 -10.30 20.47
N SER A 218 2.23 -10.80 19.97
CA SER A 218 1.61 -12.04 20.44
C SER A 218 1.49 -13.04 19.29
N GLU A 219 0.99 -14.23 19.59
CA GLU A 219 0.69 -15.25 18.58
C GLU A 219 -0.43 -14.82 17.62
N LYS A 220 -1.33 -13.94 18.08
CA LYS A 220 -2.42 -13.39 17.27
C LYS A 220 -2.10 -11.98 16.83
N LYS A 221 -2.27 -11.74 15.52
CA LYS A 221 -1.98 -10.43 14.91
C LYS A 221 -2.86 -9.32 15.52
N GLU A 222 -4.10 -9.65 15.86
CA GLU A 222 -5.11 -8.71 16.36
C GLU A 222 -4.80 -8.23 17.78
N GLU A 223 -4.04 -9.03 18.55
CA GLU A 223 -3.58 -8.70 19.90
C GLU A 223 -2.26 -7.92 19.86
N SER A 224 -1.53 -7.98 18.75
CA SER A 224 -0.22 -7.33 18.58
C SER A 224 -0.35 -5.85 18.23
N PHE A 225 0.56 -5.02 18.76
CA PHE A 225 0.61 -3.59 18.46
C PHE A 225 2.00 -2.98 18.59
N TYR A 226 2.21 -1.85 17.92
CA TYR A 226 3.30 -0.93 18.24
C TYR A 226 2.74 0.48 18.44
N GLU A 227 3.43 1.26 19.28
CA GLU A 227 3.11 2.65 19.54
C GLU A 227 4.13 3.55 18.85
N LEU A 228 3.67 4.66 18.28
CA LEU A 228 4.52 5.78 17.88
C LEU A 228 4.23 6.94 18.83
N TYR A 229 5.28 7.50 19.42
CA TYR A 229 5.24 8.66 20.30
C TYR A 229 5.62 9.91 19.52
N LEU A 230 4.66 10.83 19.38
CA LEU A 230 4.80 12.04 18.60
C LEU A 230 4.90 13.23 19.56
N ASP A 231 6.09 13.82 19.60
CA ASP A 231 6.43 15.00 20.41
C ASP A 231 6.52 16.23 19.52
N VAL A 232 5.73 17.26 19.81
CA VAL A 232 5.80 18.53 19.06
C VAL A 232 6.90 19.41 19.63
N ASP A 233 7.80 19.91 18.77
CA ASP A 233 8.85 20.82 19.21
C ASP A 233 8.24 22.14 19.69
N LYS A 234 8.42 22.44 20.98
CA LYS A 234 7.95 23.68 21.62
C LYS A 234 8.75 24.91 21.20
N ARG A 235 9.93 24.72 20.58
CA ARG A 235 10.84 25.81 20.18
C ARG A 235 10.49 26.31 18.77
N LYS A 236 9.39 27.05 18.66
CA LYS A 236 9.13 28.08 17.63
C LYS A 236 7.70 28.59 17.80
N PHE A 237 7.56 29.57 18.68
CA PHE A 237 6.57 30.64 18.54
C PHE A 237 7.34 31.94 18.58
#